data_AF-A0A7Y2IPX9-F1
#
_entry.id   AF-A0A7Y2IPX9-F1
#
_cell.length_a   1.000
_cell.length_b   1.000
_cell.length_c   1.000
_cell.angle_alpha   90.00
_cell.angle_beta   90.00
_cell.angle_gamma   90.00
#
_symmetry.space_group_name_H-M   'P 1'
#
loop_
_entity.id
_entity.type
_entity.pdbx_description
1 polymer ?
#
loop_
_entity_poly.entity_id
_entity_poly.type
_entity_poly.pdbx_seq_one_letter_code
_entity_poly.pdbx_strand_id
1 'polypeptide(L)'
;MTTEFTAAKRKNVSASRWRRLLIWAAPALVLAACSGTGPQTSLDPAGPIAEKIDGLWLLVFWIAVVVFVLVEAALVYSIVKFRERPDSDRRPKQLHGNTRLEIIWTIIPALLLAGLTVPTLQTLFEIREVPEGPDVITIQVVGHQWWWEFQYPEGFTTANELHIPADTTVNLEMTSVDVIHSFWVPKLNGKRDVVPGRMTNLTLEAYEPTPPGEPHPGQCAEFCGLAHADMRFKVFVDSAADYEAWIAQQMTPATVPTEGIAAQGYDTFAAVCVACHNATVVGEDGNPEVLGPVGYVNGVYADLAPDLTHFGERSTFGSGTFDTPWADGATEDHLRQWLDNPASIKPMSPERNVIPPIGCVPEQERVDLALEAAIERTVEGEGKILSEETLQTVETLYEDALAFEALGDQEACVRALEEARQLLGYIPDRTLILGMPDFGLDQNEITALIALLEGWE
;
A
#
# COMPACT_ATOMS: atom_id res chain seq x y z
N MET A 1 23.21 76.07 10.89
CA MET A 1 22.88 74.65 11.20
C MET A 1 22.91 73.88 9.89
N THR A 2 24.06 73.31 9.58
CA THR A 2 24.29 72.45 8.41
C THR A 2 24.35 71.02 8.93
N THR A 3 23.31 70.23 8.69
CA THR A 3 23.30 68.79 9.02
C THR A 3 23.97 68.02 7.89
N GLU A 4 25.16 67.50 8.16
CA GLU A 4 25.84 66.48 7.36
C GLU A 4 25.03 65.18 7.38
N PHE A 5 24.61 64.70 6.22
CA PHE A 5 24.22 63.30 6.05
C PHE A 5 25.48 62.50 5.70
N THR A 6 26.00 61.74 6.67
CA THR A 6 27.08 60.78 6.47
C THR A 6 26.55 59.56 5.69
N ALA A 7 27.06 59.36 4.48
CA ALA A 7 26.79 58.17 3.68
C ALA A 7 27.44 56.93 4.33
N ALA A 8 26.62 56.01 4.82
CA ALA A 8 27.09 54.72 5.33
C ALA A 8 27.73 53.90 4.18
N LYS A 9 29.04 53.67 4.26
CA LYS A 9 29.76 52.72 3.41
C LYS A 9 29.08 51.34 3.50
N ARG A 10 28.39 50.91 2.44
CA ARG A 10 28.01 49.50 2.26
C ARG A 10 29.30 48.68 2.29
N LYS A 11 29.51 47.91 3.36
CA LYS A 11 30.59 46.92 3.42
C LYS A 11 30.29 45.88 2.33
N ASN A 12 31.09 45.88 1.27
CA ASN A 12 31.15 44.78 0.31
C ASN A 12 31.55 43.51 1.07
N VAL A 13 30.57 42.77 1.59
CA VAL A 13 30.77 41.39 2.03
C VAL A 13 31.21 40.65 0.78
N SER A 14 32.51 40.37 0.71
CA SER A 14 33.15 39.99 -0.56
C SER A 14 32.45 38.77 -1.16
N ALA A 15 32.11 38.86 -2.45
CA ALA A 15 31.66 37.74 -3.26
C ALA A 15 32.61 36.51 -3.17
N SER A 16 33.85 36.69 -2.67
CA SER A 16 34.82 35.63 -2.42
C SER A 16 34.45 34.67 -1.28
N ARG A 17 33.72 35.13 -0.24
CA ARG A 17 33.32 34.29 0.90
C ARG A 17 32.20 33.34 0.52
N TRP A 18 31.20 33.83 -0.22
CA TRP A 18 30.12 33.04 -0.80
C TRP A 18 30.62 32.09 -1.90
N ARG A 19 31.58 32.52 -2.74
CA ARG A 19 32.25 31.62 -3.69
C ARG A 19 32.95 30.45 -3.00
N ARG A 20 33.69 30.69 -1.91
CA ARG A 20 34.38 29.62 -1.17
C ARG A 20 33.39 28.68 -0.49
N LEU A 21 32.30 29.20 0.08
CA LEU A 21 31.23 28.37 0.64
C LEU A 21 30.56 27.49 -0.43
N LEU A 22 30.25 28.05 -1.61
CA LEU A 22 29.67 27.28 -2.73
C LEU A 22 30.64 26.23 -3.31
N ILE A 23 31.94 26.53 -3.36
CA ILE A 23 32.97 25.59 -3.84
C ILE A 23 33.08 24.34 -2.93
N TRP A 24 32.81 24.47 -1.63
CA TRP A 24 32.87 23.34 -0.69
C TRP A 24 31.50 22.70 -0.41
N ALA A 25 30.40 23.46 -0.51
CA ALA A 25 29.05 22.95 -0.30
C ALA A 25 28.56 22.07 -1.45
N ALA A 26 28.91 22.37 -2.70
CA ALA A 26 28.48 21.57 -3.85
C ALA A 26 29.08 20.15 -3.86
N PRO A 27 30.39 19.93 -3.60
CA PRO A 27 30.93 18.58 -3.44
C PRO A 27 30.33 17.82 -2.25
N ALA A 28 30.06 18.52 -1.14
CA ALA A 28 29.44 17.90 0.03
C ALA A 28 27.99 17.47 -0.24
N LEU A 29 27.21 18.27 -0.98
CA LEU A 29 25.87 17.91 -1.45
C LEU A 29 25.89 16.73 -2.43
N VAL A 30 26.87 16.69 -3.33
CA VAL A 30 27.05 15.56 -4.27
C VAL A 30 27.45 14.29 -3.52
N LEU A 31 28.33 14.37 -2.52
CA LEU A 31 28.72 13.22 -1.69
C LEU A 31 27.57 12.74 -0.80
N ALA A 32 26.73 13.65 -0.28
CA ALA A 32 25.54 13.30 0.48
C ALA A 32 24.44 12.66 -0.39
N ALA A 33 24.35 13.01 -1.67
CA ALA A 33 23.39 12.44 -2.61
C ALA A 33 23.70 10.99 -3.02
N CYS A 34 24.92 10.51 -2.76
CA CYS A 34 25.34 9.14 -3.09
C CYS A 34 25.12 8.13 -1.96
N SER A 35 24.37 8.46 -0.90
CA SER A 35 24.22 7.50 0.21
C SER A 35 23.54 6.21 -0.21
N GLY A 36 22.65 6.21 -1.23
CA GLY A 36 22.17 5.03 -1.97
C GLY A 36 21.45 3.93 -1.18
N THR A 37 21.48 3.98 0.16
CA THR A 37 21.17 2.88 1.09
C THR A 37 19.77 3.03 1.71
N GLY A 38 18.85 3.72 1.03
CA GLY A 38 17.46 3.76 1.48
C GLY A 38 16.83 2.37 1.28
N PRO A 39 16.00 1.88 2.21
CA PRO A 39 15.45 0.53 2.10
C PRO A 39 14.50 0.37 0.89
N GLN A 40 13.92 1.47 0.39
CA GLN A 40 13.09 1.56 -0.83
C GLN A 40 13.84 2.10 -2.07
N THR A 41 15.16 1.99 -2.12
CA THR A 41 15.90 2.41 -3.32
C THR A 41 15.56 1.52 -4.53
N SER A 42 15.31 2.13 -5.69
CA SER A 42 15.15 1.41 -6.97
C SER A 42 16.46 1.23 -7.73
N LEU A 43 17.58 1.72 -7.17
CA LEU A 43 18.91 1.68 -7.79
C LEU A 43 19.78 0.53 -7.25
N ASP A 44 19.16 -0.39 -6.52
CA ASP A 44 19.75 -1.62 -5.96
C ASP A 44 18.76 -2.76 -6.21
N PRO A 45 18.63 -3.22 -7.46
CA PRO A 45 17.65 -4.25 -7.83
C PRO A 45 17.99 -5.60 -7.19
N ALA A 46 16.98 -6.32 -6.73
CA ALA A 46 17.10 -7.64 -6.09
C ALA A 46 16.44 -8.77 -6.89
N GLY A 47 16.00 -8.48 -8.12
CA GLY A 47 15.32 -9.44 -8.99
C GLY A 47 15.50 -9.12 -10.48
N PRO A 48 15.25 -10.09 -11.37
CA PRO A 48 15.55 -9.99 -12.80
C PRO A 48 14.81 -8.84 -13.50
N ILE A 49 13.57 -8.56 -13.07
CA ILE A 49 12.78 -7.50 -13.70
C ILE A 49 13.31 -6.12 -13.31
N ALA A 50 13.59 -5.90 -12.03
CA ALA A 50 14.21 -4.66 -11.57
C ALA A 50 15.59 -4.44 -12.20
N GLU A 51 16.41 -5.50 -12.38
CA GLU A 51 17.70 -5.40 -13.06
C GLU A 51 17.57 -4.92 -14.52
N LYS A 52 16.58 -5.42 -15.26
CA LYS A 52 16.30 -4.96 -16.63
C LYS A 52 15.92 -3.48 -16.65
N ILE A 53 15.09 -3.05 -15.70
CA ILE A 53 14.66 -1.65 -15.56
C ILE A 53 15.86 -0.76 -15.21
N ASP A 54 16.68 -1.16 -14.24
CA ASP A 54 17.87 -0.42 -13.81
C ASP A 54 18.92 -0.33 -14.94
N GLY A 55 19.16 -1.41 -15.68
CA GLY A 55 20.05 -1.42 -16.83
C GLY A 55 19.62 -0.43 -17.93
N LEU A 56 18.31 -0.37 -18.22
CA LEU A 56 17.76 0.62 -19.17
C LEU A 56 17.88 2.05 -18.61
N TRP A 57 17.64 2.23 -17.32
CA TRP A 57 17.81 3.52 -16.65
C TRP A 57 19.26 4.01 -16.71
N LEU A 58 20.25 3.15 -16.41
CA LEU A 58 21.68 3.47 -16.48
C LEU A 58 22.11 3.89 -17.90
N LEU A 59 21.60 3.20 -18.92
CA LEU A 59 21.84 3.56 -20.32
C LEU A 59 21.32 4.98 -20.62
N VAL A 60 20.07 5.26 -20.28
CA VAL A 60 19.43 6.56 -20.53
C VAL A 60 20.11 7.65 -19.71
N PHE A 61 20.45 7.37 -18.45
CA PHE A 61 21.13 8.28 -17.54
C PHE A 61 22.46 8.75 -18.13
N TRP A 62 23.33 7.84 -18.57
CA TRP A 62 24.64 8.23 -19.11
C TRP A 62 24.54 8.99 -20.44
N ILE A 63 23.57 8.66 -21.29
CA ILE A 63 23.28 9.43 -22.50
C ILE A 63 22.85 10.86 -22.12
N ALA A 64 21.95 10.99 -21.14
CA ALA A 64 21.50 12.29 -20.64
C ALA A 64 22.64 13.11 -20.03
N VAL A 65 23.54 12.48 -19.27
CA VAL A 65 24.73 13.14 -18.70
C VAL A 65 25.64 13.68 -19.80
N VAL A 66 25.91 12.91 -20.86
CA VAL A 66 26.74 13.38 -21.98
C VAL A 66 26.09 14.59 -22.67
N VAL A 67 24.80 14.52 -22.97
CA VAL A 67 24.07 15.65 -23.60
C VAL A 67 24.07 16.86 -22.69
N PHE A 68 23.79 16.68 -21.40
CA PHE A 68 23.80 17.73 -20.39
C PHE A 68 25.16 18.42 -20.32
N VAL A 69 26.25 17.66 -20.20
CA VAL A 69 27.62 18.22 -20.17
C VAL A 69 27.94 19.00 -21.44
N LEU A 70 27.55 18.52 -22.62
CA LEU A 70 27.79 19.21 -23.88
C LEU A 70 27.04 20.55 -23.96
N VAL A 71 25.75 20.55 -23.60
CA VAL A 71 24.90 21.74 -23.62
C VAL A 71 25.37 22.76 -22.58
N GLU A 72 25.60 22.32 -21.35
CA GLU A 72 26.08 23.18 -20.27
C GLU A 72 27.49 23.71 -20.55
N ALA A 73 28.39 22.90 -21.09
CA ALA A 73 29.72 23.37 -21.49
C ALA A 73 29.63 24.44 -22.59
N ALA A 74 28.76 24.27 -23.58
CA ALA A 74 28.54 25.27 -24.63
C ALA A 74 27.93 26.57 -24.07
N LEU A 75 26.99 26.45 -23.12
CA LEU A 75 26.36 27.59 -22.44
C LEU A 75 27.39 28.35 -21.58
N VAL A 76 28.11 27.63 -20.71
CA VAL A 76 29.16 28.20 -19.86
C VAL A 76 30.27 28.82 -20.71
N TYR A 77 30.70 28.15 -21.78
CA TYR A 77 31.65 28.71 -22.75
C TYR A 77 31.12 30.02 -23.33
N SER A 78 29.86 30.06 -23.75
CA SER A 78 29.25 31.24 -24.33
C SER A 78 29.18 32.40 -23.33
N ILE A 79 28.75 32.11 -22.10
CA ILE A 79 28.70 33.09 -21.00
C ILE A 79 30.09 33.64 -20.70
N VAL A 80 31.12 32.79 -20.61
CA VAL A 80 32.48 33.22 -20.26
C VAL A 80 33.16 33.96 -21.42
N LYS A 81 33.01 33.45 -22.64
CA LYS A 81 33.70 33.97 -23.83
C LYS A 81 33.08 35.25 -24.35
N PHE A 82 31.75 35.37 -24.32
CA PHE A 82 31.00 36.50 -24.88
C PHE A 82 30.49 37.47 -23.81
N ARG A 83 30.96 37.35 -22.56
CA ARG A 83 30.64 38.32 -21.50
C ARG A 83 31.07 39.73 -21.89
N GLU A 84 30.12 40.66 -21.90
CA GLU A 84 30.39 42.08 -22.12
C GLU A 84 31.27 42.65 -20.99
N ARG A 85 32.21 43.52 -21.35
CA ARG A 85 33.08 44.22 -20.40
C ARG A 85 32.66 45.70 -20.34
N PRO A 86 32.72 46.35 -19.16
CA PRO A 86 32.21 47.72 -18.98
C PRO A 86 32.75 48.77 -19.96
N ASP A 87 33.96 48.57 -20.48
CA ASP A 87 34.65 49.53 -21.33
C ASP A 87 34.72 49.10 -22.82
N SER A 88 33.87 48.16 -23.27
CA SER A 88 33.93 47.65 -24.65
C SER A 88 32.80 48.16 -25.55
N ASP A 89 33.13 48.96 -26.57
CA ASP A 89 32.21 49.36 -27.66
C ASP A 89 32.00 48.26 -28.73
N ARG A 90 32.23 46.99 -28.37
CA ARG A 90 32.25 45.89 -29.32
C ARG A 90 30.83 45.45 -29.67
N ARG A 91 30.32 45.89 -30.83
CA ARG A 91 29.06 45.37 -31.37
C ARG A 91 29.21 43.90 -31.81
N PRO A 92 28.26 43.00 -31.45
CA PRO A 92 28.29 41.61 -31.88
C PRO A 92 28.05 41.51 -33.39
N LYS A 93 28.61 40.48 -34.02
CA LYS A 93 28.30 40.16 -35.42
C LYS A 93 26.82 39.80 -35.52
N GLN A 94 26.08 40.48 -36.39
CA GLN A 94 24.65 40.26 -36.62
C GLN A 94 24.46 39.01 -37.50
N LEU A 95 24.47 37.84 -36.86
CA LEU A 95 24.21 36.55 -37.50
C LEU A 95 22.73 36.19 -37.30
N HIS A 96 22.05 35.73 -38.35
CA HIS A 96 20.62 35.39 -38.29
C HIS A 96 20.36 33.89 -38.09
N GLY A 97 21.35 33.03 -38.31
CA GLY A 97 21.20 31.58 -38.14
C GLY A 97 22.24 30.79 -38.94
N ASN A 98 22.11 29.47 -38.90
CA ASN A 98 22.92 28.56 -39.70
C ASN A 98 22.12 27.29 -40.00
N THR A 99 21.52 27.23 -41.19
CA THR A 99 20.68 26.12 -41.63
C THR A 99 21.37 24.76 -41.52
N ARG A 100 22.70 24.69 -41.73
CA ARG A 100 23.43 23.41 -41.58
C ARG A 100 23.50 22.96 -40.12
N LEU A 101 23.76 23.88 -39.18
CA LEU A 101 23.72 23.56 -37.75
C LEU A 101 22.31 23.20 -37.31
N GLU A 102 21.31 23.91 -37.84
CA GLU A 102 19.90 23.63 -37.58
C GLU A 102 19.51 22.20 -37.96
N ILE A 103 19.89 21.75 -39.14
CA ILE A 103 19.63 20.38 -39.58
C ILE A 103 20.36 19.36 -38.68
N ILE A 104 21.63 19.62 -38.35
CA ILE A 104 22.45 18.69 -37.55
C ILE A 104 21.86 18.49 -36.15
N TRP A 105 21.54 19.57 -35.44
CA TRP A 105 21.02 19.47 -34.07
C TRP A 105 19.57 19.01 -34.00
N THR A 106 18.86 18.91 -35.12
CA THR A 106 17.52 18.31 -35.18
C THR A 106 17.63 16.81 -35.49
N ILE A 107 18.48 16.43 -36.45
CA ILE A 107 18.65 15.02 -36.84
C ILE A 107 19.32 14.21 -35.71
N ILE A 108 20.35 14.75 -35.05
CA ILE A 108 21.08 14.01 -34.02
C ILE A 108 20.15 13.59 -32.85
N PRO A 109 19.38 14.48 -32.19
CA PRO A 109 18.45 14.08 -31.14
C PRO A 109 17.35 13.15 -31.64
N ALA A 110 16.85 13.35 -32.86
CA ALA A 110 15.84 12.46 -33.44
C ALA A 110 16.35 11.02 -33.60
N LEU A 111 17.57 10.85 -34.13
CA LEU A 111 18.20 9.53 -34.25
C LEU A 111 18.54 8.92 -32.89
N LEU A 112 18.96 9.74 -31.92
CA LEU A 112 19.23 9.30 -30.55
C LEU A 112 17.96 8.73 -29.90
N LEU A 113 16.84 9.45 -29.98
CA LEU A 113 15.55 8.97 -29.44
C LEU A 113 15.03 7.73 -30.18
N ALA A 114 15.20 7.67 -31.50
CA ALA A 114 14.86 6.48 -32.28
C ALA A 114 15.69 5.25 -31.82
N GLY A 115 16.98 5.46 -31.55
CA GLY A 115 17.86 4.41 -31.00
C GLY A 115 17.44 3.95 -29.61
N LEU A 116 17.07 4.87 -28.71
CA LEU A 116 16.59 4.56 -27.36
C LEU A 116 15.24 3.83 -27.33
N THR A 117 14.40 4.06 -28.34
CA THR A 117 13.06 3.48 -28.42
C THR A 117 13.11 1.96 -28.55
N VAL A 118 14.11 1.41 -29.25
CA VAL A 118 14.24 -0.03 -29.47
C VAL A 118 14.41 -0.82 -28.17
N PRO A 119 15.46 -0.59 -27.34
CA PRO A 119 15.60 -1.30 -26.07
C PRO A 119 14.45 -0.99 -25.12
N THR A 120 13.91 0.24 -25.13
CA THR A 120 12.76 0.60 -24.29
C THR A 120 11.54 -0.26 -24.58
N LEU A 121 11.19 -0.44 -25.87
CA LEU A 121 10.04 -1.27 -26.24
C LEU A 121 10.29 -2.75 -26.01
N GLN A 122 11.51 -3.24 -26.25
CA GLN A 122 11.87 -4.64 -25.95
C GLN A 122 11.68 -4.94 -24.46
N THR A 123 12.29 -4.13 -23.59
CA THR A 123 12.11 -4.27 -22.14
C THR A 123 10.64 -4.14 -21.75
N LEU A 124 9.89 -3.17 -22.32
CA LEU A 124 8.48 -2.99 -22.02
C LEU A 124 7.62 -4.22 -22.33
N PHE A 125 7.87 -4.89 -23.46
CA PHE A 125 7.12 -6.09 -23.83
C PHE A 125 7.48 -7.27 -22.93
N GLU A 126 8.77 -7.46 -22.63
CA GLU A 126 9.23 -8.53 -21.74
C GLU A 126 8.65 -8.41 -20.32
N ILE A 127 8.65 -7.21 -19.72
CA ILE A 127 8.17 -7.03 -18.34
C ILE A 127 6.64 -7.00 -18.21
N ARG A 128 5.91 -6.93 -19.33
CA ARG A 128 4.44 -6.91 -19.36
C ARG A 128 3.83 -8.27 -19.64
N GLU A 129 4.63 -9.23 -20.10
CA GLU A 129 4.18 -10.59 -20.33
C GLU A 129 3.72 -11.18 -18.99
N VAL A 130 2.49 -11.67 -18.95
CA VAL A 130 1.96 -12.37 -17.79
C VAL A 130 2.54 -13.78 -17.84
N PRO A 131 3.34 -14.20 -16.84
CA PRO A 131 3.97 -15.51 -16.88
C PRO A 131 2.91 -16.60 -16.74
N GLU A 132 3.02 -17.63 -17.57
CA GLU A 132 2.18 -18.82 -17.54
C GLU A 132 3.08 -20.06 -17.36
N GLY A 133 2.63 -21.04 -16.57
CA GLY A 133 3.35 -22.29 -16.40
C GLY A 133 3.02 -23.01 -15.10
N PRO A 134 3.44 -24.27 -14.96
CA PRO A 134 3.23 -25.03 -13.73
C PRO A 134 4.08 -24.53 -12.56
N ASP A 135 5.18 -23.83 -12.84
CA ASP A 135 6.13 -23.33 -11.85
C ASP A 135 5.84 -21.88 -11.41
N VAL A 136 4.72 -21.29 -11.88
CA VAL A 136 4.32 -19.92 -11.55
C VAL A 136 3.30 -19.93 -10.41
N ILE A 137 3.62 -19.26 -9.32
CA ILE A 137 2.68 -19.07 -8.20
C ILE A 137 1.84 -17.83 -8.50
N THR A 138 0.51 -17.95 -8.42
CA THR A 138 -0.39 -16.80 -8.56
C THR A 138 -0.98 -16.45 -7.20
N ILE A 139 -0.72 -15.23 -6.74
CA ILE A 139 -1.25 -14.67 -5.48
C ILE A 139 -2.21 -13.55 -5.85
N GLN A 140 -3.41 -13.57 -5.28
CA GLN A 140 -4.35 -12.48 -5.47
C GLN A 140 -4.02 -11.35 -4.49
N VAL A 141 -4.01 -10.11 -4.97
CA VAL A 141 -3.76 -8.93 -4.16
C VAL A 141 -4.97 -8.02 -4.20
N VAL A 142 -5.54 -7.72 -3.05
CA VAL A 142 -6.66 -6.79 -2.94
C VAL A 142 -6.20 -5.52 -2.22
N GLY A 143 -6.45 -4.37 -2.86
CA GLY A 143 -6.14 -3.05 -2.30
C GLY A 143 -7.33 -2.47 -1.56
N HIS A 144 -7.14 -2.15 -0.27
CA HIS A 144 -8.14 -1.55 0.62
C HIS A 144 -7.62 -0.21 1.16
N GLN A 145 -8.49 0.75 1.43
CA GLN A 145 -8.16 1.90 2.25
C GLN A 145 -8.03 1.45 3.72
N TRP A 146 -6.86 1.39 4.36
CA TRP A 146 -5.49 1.60 3.84
C TRP A 146 -4.59 0.44 4.28
N TRP A 147 -4.78 -0.71 3.65
CA TRP A 147 -4.04 -1.95 3.91
C TRP A 147 -4.09 -2.87 2.67
N TRP A 148 -3.21 -3.87 2.64
CA TRP A 148 -3.09 -4.81 1.53
C TRP A 148 -3.47 -6.22 1.96
N GLU A 149 -4.35 -6.86 1.20
CA GLU A 149 -4.75 -8.24 1.36
C GLU A 149 -4.02 -9.12 0.35
N PHE A 150 -3.52 -10.27 0.79
CA PHE A 150 -2.83 -11.26 -0.03
C PHE A 150 -3.48 -12.62 0.14
N GLN A 151 -4.14 -13.12 -0.91
CA GLN A 151 -4.79 -14.43 -0.88
C GLN A 151 -3.91 -15.44 -1.62
N TYR A 152 -3.55 -16.49 -0.90
CA TYR A 152 -2.69 -17.55 -1.39
C TYR A 152 -3.51 -18.71 -2.00
N PRO A 153 -2.97 -19.41 -3.02
CA PRO A 153 -3.69 -20.50 -3.69
C PRO A 153 -4.03 -21.67 -2.76
N GLU A 154 -3.34 -21.81 -1.63
CA GLU A 154 -3.59 -22.80 -0.59
C GLU A 154 -4.88 -22.52 0.21
N GLY A 155 -5.45 -21.32 0.09
CA GLY A 155 -6.77 -20.98 0.64
C GLY A 155 -6.75 -20.16 1.92
N PHE A 156 -5.60 -19.60 2.31
CA PHE A 156 -5.46 -18.66 3.41
C PHE A 156 -5.14 -17.24 2.90
N THR A 157 -5.40 -16.26 3.75
CA THR A 157 -5.18 -14.83 3.47
C THR A 157 -4.22 -14.24 4.49
N THR A 158 -3.31 -13.39 4.02
CA THR A 158 -2.48 -12.55 4.89
C THR A 158 -2.75 -11.08 4.65
N ALA A 159 -2.30 -10.24 5.58
CA ALA A 159 -2.46 -8.80 5.46
C ALA A 159 -1.12 -8.08 5.65
N ASN A 160 -0.79 -7.21 4.71
CA ASN A 160 0.41 -6.34 4.70
C ASN A 160 1.77 -7.05 4.71
N GLU A 161 1.81 -8.38 4.77
CA GLU A 161 3.03 -9.18 4.68
C GLU A 161 2.86 -10.22 3.57
N LEU A 162 3.66 -10.07 2.51
CA LEU A 162 3.67 -10.94 1.35
C LEU A 162 4.94 -11.79 1.40
N HIS A 163 4.79 -13.10 1.53
CA HIS A 163 5.88 -14.06 1.40
C HIS A 163 5.90 -14.65 -0.01
N ILE A 164 7.09 -14.71 -0.60
CA ILE A 164 7.36 -15.35 -1.90
C ILE A 164 8.61 -16.23 -1.81
N PRO A 165 8.69 -17.35 -2.53
CA PRO A 165 9.92 -18.14 -2.59
C PRO A 165 10.96 -17.49 -3.51
N ALA A 166 12.23 -17.58 -3.11
CA ALA A 166 13.36 -17.19 -3.95
C ALA A 166 13.44 -18.04 -5.23
N ASP A 167 14.02 -17.47 -6.28
CA ASP A 167 14.23 -18.10 -7.60
C ASP A 167 12.94 -18.66 -8.21
N THR A 168 11.80 -18.04 -7.89
CA THR A 168 10.47 -18.45 -8.36
C THR A 168 9.71 -17.25 -8.89
N THR A 169 9.12 -17.40 -10.07
CA THR A 169 8.28 -16.37 -10.66
C THR A 169 6.90 -16.35 -9.99
N VAL A 170 6.55 -15.21 -9.40
CA VAL A 170 5.24 -14.98 -8.76
C VAL A 170 4.43 -13.99 -9.58
N ASN A 171 3.24 -14.40 -10.02
CA ASN A 171 2.26 -13.52 -10.65
C ASN A 171 1.32 -12.95 -9.60
N LEU A 172 1.35 -11.64 -9.41
CA LEU A 172 0.34 -10.96 -8.60
C LEU A 172 -0.85 -10.60 -9.47
N GLU A 173 -2.01 -11.18 -9.18
CA GLU A 173 -3.28 -10.83 -9.81
C GLU A 173 -4.04 -9.86 -8.89
N MET A 174 -4.18 -8.61 -9.30
CA MET A 174 -4.48 -7.52 -8.38
C MET A 174 -5.72 -6.74 -8.77
N THR A 175 -6.54 -6.44 -7.78
CA THR A 175 -7.72 -5.56 -7.90
C THR A 175 -7.96 -4.77 -6.61
N SER A 176 -8.92 -3.85 -6.62
CA SER A 176 -9.26 -3.06 -5.43
C SER A 176 -10.76 -3.05 -5.21
N VAL A 177 -11.13 -3.04 -3.94
CA VAL A 177 -12.51 -2.97 -3.48
C VAL A 177 -13.02 -1.54 -3.30
N ASP A 178 -12.20 -0.50 -3.48
CA ASP A 178 -12.61 0.88 -3.22
C ASP A 178 -12.13 1.89 -4.28
N VAL A 179 -10.94 2.45 -4.12
CA VAL A 179 -10.32 3.48 -4.96
C VAL A 179 -9.12 2.91 -5.71
N ILE A 180 -8.52 3.71 -6.57
CA ILE A 180 -7.29 3.28 -7.23
C ILE A 180 -6.14 3.31 -6.22
N HIS A 181 -5.41 2.21 -6.16
CA HIS A 181 -4.12 2.11 -5.45
C HIS A 181 -3.00 1.83 -6.47
N SER A 182 -1.76 1.77 -6.03
CA SER A 182 -0.68 1.24 -6.86
C SER A 182 0.29 0.44 -6.01
N PHE A 183 0.43 -0.84 -6.35
CA PHE A 183 1.30 -1.77 -5.65
C PHE A 183 2.75 -1.55 -6.12
N TRP A 184 3.68 -1.32 -5.17
CA TRP A 184 5.08 -1.05 -5.50
C TRP A 184 6.07 -1.62 -4.49
N VAL A 185 7.01 -2.41 -4.99
CA VAL A 185 8.18 -2.95 -4.28
C VAL A 185 9.44 -2.55 -5.06
N PRO A 186 10.07 -1.40 -4.75
CA PRO A 186 11.08 -0.78 -5.61
C PRO A 186 12.26 -1.67 -6.01
N LYS A 187 12.69 -2.57 -5.12
CA LYS A 187 13.82 -3.48 -5.38
C LYS A 187 13.48 -4.65 -6.31
N LEU A 188 12.20 -5.00 -6.45
CA LEU A 188 11.78 -6.20 -7.20
C LEU A 188 11.17 -5.86 -8.56
N ASN A 189 10.35 -4.81 -8.64
CA ASN A 189 9.75 -4.36 -9.90
C ASN A 189 9.28 -2.90 -9.83
N GLY A 190 8.95 -2.33 -11.00
CA GLY A 190 8.17 -1.10 -11.09
C GLY A 190 6.75 -1.27 -10.53
N LYS A 191 6.10 -0.14 -10.27
CA LYS A 191 4.74 -0.12 -9.74
C LYS A 191 3.67 -0.47 -10.78
N ARG A 192 2.55 -1.00 -10.31
CA ARG A 192 1.34 -1.24 -11.12
C ARG A 192 0.11 -0.73 -10.39
N ASP A 193 -0.76 -0.03 -11.11
CA ASP A 193 -2.00 0.48 -10.53
C ASP A 193 -2.99 -0.68 -10.32
N VAL A 194 -3.58 -0.72 -9.14
CA VAL A 194 -4.57 -1.69 -8.69
C VAL A 194 -5.91 -0.98 -8.72
N VAL A 195 -6.81 -1.43 -9.59
CA VAL A 195 -7.94 -0.61 -10.04
C VAL A 195 -9.26 -1.34 -9.84
N PRO A 196 -10.26 -0.71 -9.18
CA PRO A 196 -11.57 -1.31 -8.99
C PRO A 196 -12.24 -1.73 -10.31
N GLY A 197 -12.84 -2.91 -10.32
CA GLY A 197 -13.60 -3.45 -11.46
C GLY A 197 -12.75 -3.98 -12.62
N ARG A 198 -11.43 -4.13 -12.44
CA ARG A 198 -10.57 -4.86 -13.39
C ARG A 198 -9.46 -5.60 -12.65
N MET A 199 -9.02 -6.73 -13.23
CA MET A 199 -7.80 -7.40 -12.80
C MET A 199 -6.60 -6.77 -13.50
N THR A 200 -5.51 -6.63 -12.77
CA THR A 200 -4.21 -6.17 -13.27
C THR A 200 -3.12 -7.11 -12.79
N ASN A 201 -2.07 -7.29 -13.58
CA ASN A 201 -1.01 -8.23 -13.24
C ASN A 201 0.33 -7.52 -13.01
N LEU A 202 1.10 -8.02 -12.05
CA LEU A 202 2.49 -7.65 -11.82
C LEU A 202 3.29 -8.88 -11.44
N THR A 203 4.36 -9.15 -12.18
CA THR A 203 5.27 -10.25 -11.85
C THR A 203 6.29 -9.80 -10.82
N LEU A 204 6.51 -10.59 -9.77
CA LEU A 204 7.64 -10.45 -8.86
C LEU A 204 8.54 -11.68 -8.97
N GLU A 205 9.83 -11.46 -8.82
CA GLU A 205 10.83 -12.51 -8.72
C GLU A 205 12.04 -11.93 -8.00
N ALA A 206 12.66 -12.72 -7.13
CA ALA A 206 13.85 -12.35 -6.37
C ALA A 206 14.83 -13.53 -6.40
N TYR A 207 16.12 -13.26 -6.58
CA TYR A 207 17.10 -14.34 -6.75
C TYR A 207 17.46 -15.04 -5.43
N GLU A 208 17.58 -14.26 -4.36
CA GLU A 208 18.08 -14.72 -3.08
C GLU A 208 17.06 -14.43 -1.97
N PRO A 209 16.97 -15.30 -0.95
CA PRO A 209 16.18 -15.02 0.23
C PRO A 209 16.60 -13.71 0.91
N THR A 210 15.62 -12.98 1.44
CA THR A 210 15.90 -11.80 2.27
C THR A 210 16.61 -12.23 3.56
N PRO A 211 17.60 -11.47 4.05
CA PRO A 211 18.17 -11.73 5.37
C PRO A 211 17.09 -11.70 6.46
N PRO A 212 17.23 -12.49 7.55
CA PRO A 212 16.27 -12.49 8.65
C PRO A 212 16.03 -11.07 9.20
N GLY A 213 14.76 -10.66 9.25
CA GLY A 213 14.36 -9.33 9.73
C GLY A 213 14.59 -8.18 8.75
N GLU A 214 15.03 -8.46 7.52
CA GLU A 214 15.28 -7.44 6.48
C GLU A 214 14.43 -7.66 5.21
N PRO A 215 13.08 -7.68 5.32
CA PRO A 215 12.21 -7.82 4.16
C PRO A 215 12.29 -6.60 3.24
N HIS A 216 11.88 -6.77 1.98
CA HIS A 216 11.76 -5.67 1.04
C HIS A 216 10.54 -4.80 1.37
N PRO A 217 10.71 -3.50 1.64
CA PRO A 217 9.58 -2.61 1.93
C PRO A 217 8.75 -2.33 0.67
N GLY A 218 7.43 -2.45 0.83
CA GLY A 218 6.42 -2.08 -0.16
C GLY A 218 5.58 -0.88 0.29
N GLN A 219 5.01 -0.16 -0.68
CA GLN A 219 4.12 0.96 -0.41
C GLN A 219 3.07 1.16 -1.50
N CYS A 220 1.95 1.78 -1.12
CA CYS A 220 1.02 2.33 -2.09
C CYS A 220 1.64 3.54 -2.82
N ALA A 221 1.56 3.54 -4.14
CA ALA A 221 2.16 4.57 -5.01
C ALA A 221 1.14 5.35 -5.85
N GLU A 222 -0.15 5.29 -5.49
CA GLU A 222 -1.23 6.11 -6.05
C GLU A 222 -2.03 6.73 -4.89
N PHE A 223 -2.35 8.02 -5.00
CA PHE A 223 -2.97 8.73 -3.89
C PHE A 223 -4.38 8.20 -3.63
N CYS A 224 -4.51 7.43 -2.55
CA CYS A 224 -5.74 6.71 -2.19
C CYS A 224 -6.44 7.30 -0.95
N GLY A 225 -6.12 8.52 -0.53
CA GLY A 225 -6.81 9.22 0.56
C GLY A 225 -5.91 9.62 1.74
N LEU A 226 -6.52 9.85 2.90
CA LEU A 226 -5.89 10.50 4.05
C LEU A 226 -4.70 9.72 4.62
N ALA A 227 -4.82 8.40 4.76
CA ALA A 227 -3.74 7.54 5.23
C ALA A 227 -2.93 6.88 4.10
N HIS A 228 -2.90 7.50 2.90
CA HIS A 228 -2.11 7.00 1.77
C HIS A 228 -0.64 6.75 2.11
N ALA A 229 -0.01 7.66 2.87
CA ALA A 229 1.40 7.55 3.27
C ALA A 229 1.70 6.42 4.26
N ASP A 230 0.65 5.88 4.89
CA ASP A 230 0.70 4.81 5.89
C ASP A 230 0.10 3.51 5.36
N MET A 231 -0.05 3.39 4.03
CA MET A 231 -0.46 2.17 3.35
C MET A 231 0.78 1.41 2.86
N ARG A 232 1.46 0.74 3.80
CA ARG A 232 2.72 0.02 3.56
C ARG A 232 2.53 -1.48 3.77
N PHE A 233 3.49 -2.23 3.26
CA PHE A 233 3.56 -3.67 3.39
C PHE A 233 5.02 -4.13 3.34
N LYS A 234 5.30 -5.37 3.68
CA LYS A 234 6.62 -5.98 3.60
C LYS A 234 6.56 -7.20 2.69
N VAL A 235 7.61 -7.39 1.89
CA VAL A 235 7.79 -8.59 1.07
C VAL A 235 8.96 -9.40 1.61
N PHE A 236 8.66 -10.60 2.07
CA PHE A 236 9.63 -11.59 2.51
C PHE A 236 9.96 -12.50 1.34
N VAL A 237 11.25 -12.66 1.08
CA VAL A 237 11.72 -13.63 0.10
C VAL A 237 12.32 -14.79 0.88
N ASP A 238 11.65 -15.93 0.84
CA ASP A 238 12.00 -17.09 1.64
C ASP A 238 12.79 -18.11 0.81
N SER A 239 13.59 -18.95 1.49
CA SER A 239 14.06 -20.16 0.81
C SER A 239 12.87 -21.08 0.51
N ALA A 240 12.98 -21.96 -0.48
CA ALA A 240 11.88 -22.87 -0.80
C ALA A 240 11.40 -23.68 0.42
N ALA A 241 12.32 -24.12 1.28
CA ALA A 241 12.00 -24.87 2.49
C ALA A 241 11.32 -23.99 3.56
N ASP A 242 11.78 -22.74 3.73
CA ASP A 242 11.17 -21.82 4.70
C ASP A 242 9.79 -21.37 4.24
N TYR A 243 9.61 -21.16 2.92
CA TYR A 243 8.31 -20.86 2.32
C TYR A 243 7.32 -21.99 2.54
N GLU A 244 7.70 -23.25 2.26
CA GLU A 244 6.84 -24.41 2.51
C GLU A 244 6.49 -24.57 4.00
N ALA A 245 7.45 -24.32 4.90
CA ALA A 245 7.22 -24.36 6.34
C ALA A 245 6.26 -23.24 6.78
N TRP A 246 6.45 -22.03 6.25
CA TRP A 246 5.58 -20.88 6.51
C TRP A 246 4.16 -21.12 5.99
N ILE A 247 3.99 -21.66 4.78
CA ILE A 247 2.67 -22.06 4.25
C ILE A 247 1.99 -23.07 5.19
N ALA A 248 2.72 -24.09 5.64
CA ALA A 248 2.17 -25.10 6.55
C ALA A 248 1.75 -24.50 7.90
N GLN A 249 2.48 -23.50 8.39
CA GLN A 249 2.17 -22.74 9.59
C GLN A 249 0.91 -21.88 9.39
N GLN A 250 0.82 -21.12 8.30
CA GLN A 250 -0.35 -20.27 8.00
C GLN A 250 -1.66 -21.05 7.78
N MET A 251 -1.56 -22.34 7.49
CA MET A 251 -2.71 -23.25 7.39
C MET A 251 -3.14 -23.84 8.73
N THR A 252 -2.41 -23.56 9.82
CA THR A 252 -2.72 -24.05 11.17
C THR A 252 -3.66 -23.07 11.87
N PRO A 253 -4.85 -23.49 12.35
CA PRO A 253 -5.74 -22.59 13.06
C PRO A 253 -5.13 -22.08 14.37
N ALA A 254 -5.46 -20.84 14.73
CA ALA A 254 -5.10 -20.25 16.00
C ALA A 254 -5.76 -20.99 17.16
N THR A 255 -5.03 -21.12 18.28
CA THR A 255 -5.60 -21.77 19.47
C THR A 255 -6.55 -20.84 20.21
N VAL A 256 -7.67 -21.37 20.70
CA VAL A 256 -8.60 -20.64 21.57
C VAL A 256 -8.14 -20.80 23.03
N PRO A 257 -7.70 -19.73 23.71
CA PRO A 257 -7.29 -19.83 25.11
C PRO A 257 -8.49 -20.12 26.01
N THR A 258 -8.36 -21.08 26.92
CA THR A 258 -9.46 -21.50 27.82
C THR A 258 -9.38 -20.89 29.21
N GLU A 259 -8.23 -20.35 29.62
CA GLU A 259 -8.01 -19.75 30.92
C GLU A 259 -7.13 -18.50 30.84
N GLY A 260 -7.20 -17.65 31.88
CA GLY A 260 -6.34 -16.49 32.03
C GLY A 260 -6.79 -15.25 31.26
N ILE A 261 -5.87 -14.30 31.11
CA ILE A 261 -6.14 -13.00 30.47
C ILE A 261 -6.40 -13.16 28.97
N ALA A 262 -5.70 -14.08 28.29
CA ALA A 262 -5.91 -14.34 26.87
C ALA A 262 -7.31 -14.92 26.57
N ALA A 263 -7.90 -15.68 27.49
CA ALA A 263 -9.29 -16.16 27.35
C ALA A 263 -10.29 -15.00 27.42
N GLN A 264 -10.08 -14.04 28.34
CA GLN A 264 -10.88 -12.80 28.37
C GLN A 264 -10.68 -11.97 27.10
N GLY A 265 -9.48 -12.01 26.53
CA GLY A 265 -9.17 -11.40 25.25
C GLY A 265 -9.96 -12.03 24.12
N TYR A 266 -10.05 -13.36 24.09
CA TYR A 266 -10.87 -14.10 23.12
C TYR A 266 -12.35 -13.73 23.23
N ASP A 267 -12.91 -13.66 24.44
CA ASP A 267 -14.31 -13.22 24.64
C ASP A 267 -14.53 -11.81 24.09
N THR A 268 -13.59 -10.89 24.32
CA THR A 268 -13.63 -9.52 23.79
C THR A 268 -13.52 -9.51 22.26
N PHE A 269 -12.61 -10.32 21.71
CA PHE A 269 -12.40 -10.47 20.28
C PHE A 269 -13.66 -10.98 19.57
N ALA A 270 -14.27 -12.03 20.11
CA ALA A 270 -15.50 -12.63 19.60
C ALA A 270 -16.71 -11.69 19.73
N ALA A 271 -16.73 -10.81 20.73
CA ALA A 271 -17.82 -9.85 20.89
C ALA A 271 -17.68 -8.61 19.97
N VAL A 272 -16.45 -8.15 19.71
CA VAL A 272 -16.21 -6.84 19.08
C VAL A 272 -15.50 -6.94 17.74
N CYS A 273 -14.45 -7.75 17.66
CA CYS A 273 -13.50 -7.72 16.53
C CYS A 273 -13.95 -8.60 15.35
N VAL A 274 -14.59 -9.74 15.62
CA VAL A 274 -15.07 -10.67 14.58
C VAL A 274 -16.12 -10.04 13.65
N ALA A 275 -16.74 -8.93 14.03
CA ALA A 275 -17.65 -8.22 13.12
C ALA A 275 -16.93 -7.70 11.85
N CYS A 276 -15.60 -7.54 11.89
CA CYS A 276 -14.80 -7.04 10.77
C CYS A 276 -13.61 -7.93 10.43
N HIS A 277 -12.96 -8.51 11.44
CA HIS A 277 -11.74 -9.29 11.26
C HIS A 277 -12.04 -10.78 11.12
N ASN A 278 -11.36 -11.40 10.15
CA ASN A 278 -11.35 -12.85 10.03
C ASN A 278 -10.27 -13.46 10.93
N ALA A 279 -10.55 -14.63 11.49
CA ALA A 279 -9.57 -15.45 12.18
C ALA A 279 -9.98 -16.92 12.09
N THR A 280 -9.08 -17.80 11.71
CA THR A 280 -9.33 -19.24 11.71
C THR A 280 -8.85 -19.84 13.02
N VAL A 281 -9.76 -20.36 13.84
CA VAL A 281 -9.45 -20.91 15.17
C VAL A 281 -9.70 -22.41 15.26
N VAL A 282 -9.14 -23.06 16.27
CA VAL A 282 -9.52 -24.45 16.61
C VAL A 282 -10.90 -24.43 17.25
N GLY A 283 -11.90 -24.95 16.54
CA GLY A 283 -13.27 -25.08 17.03
C GLY A 283 -13.43 -26.12 18.13
N GLU A 284 -14.59 -26.13 18.79
CA GLU A 284 -14.87 -27.03 19.92
C GLU A 284 -14.77 -28.53 19.57
N ASP A 285 -15.04 -28.89 18.33
CA ASP A 285 -14.94 -30.25 17.80
C ASP A 285 -13.50 -30.64 17.38
N GLY A 286 -12.55 -29.71 17.52
CA GLY A 286 -11.15 -29.84 17.15
C GLY A 286 -10.88 -29.59 15.66
N ASN A 287 -11.87 -29.20 14.87
CA ASN A 287 -11.70 -28.82 13.47
C ASN A 287 -11.48 -27.31 13.32
N PRO A 288 -10.88 -26.84 12.21
CA PRO A 288 -10.79 -25.42 11.90
C PRO A 288 -12.17 -24.76 11.82
N GLU A 289 -12.33 -23.64 12.50
CA GLU A 289 -13.51 -22.80 12.50
C GLU A 289 -13.12 -21.38 12.06
N VAL A 290 -13.75 -20.88 11.00
CA VAL A 290 -13.51 -19.51 10.52
C VAL A 290 -14.43 -18.56 11.29
N LEU A 291 -13.83 -17.61 11.97
CA LEU A 291 -14.49 -16.47 12.59
C LEU A 291 -14.51 -15.28 11.61
N GLY A 292 -15.53 -14.46 11.74
CA GLY A 292 -15.67 -13.20 11.02
C GLY A 292 -16.28 -13.32 9.61
N PRO A 293 -16.53 -12.16 8.97
CA PRO A 293 -17.21 -12.10 7.69
C PRO A 293 -16.27 -12.42 6.52
N VAL A 294 -16.60 -13.45 5.74
CA VAL A 294 -16.05 -13.57 4.39
C VAL A 294 -16.81 -12.62 3.48
N GLY A 295 -16.11 -11.58 3.00
CA GLY A 295 -16.71 -10.53 2.19
C GLY A 295 -16.73 -10.85 0.70
N TYR A 296 -17.83 -10.49 0.03
CA TYR A 296 -17.84 -10.28 -1.41
C TYR A 296 -18.03 -8.77 -1.66
N VAL A 297 -16.93 -8.06 -1.84
CA VAL A 297 -16.92 -6.60 -1.93
C VAL A 297 -16.71 -6.17 -3.37
N ASN A 298 -17.69 -5.46 -3.94
CA ASN A 298 -17.61 -4.90 -5.30
C ASN A 298 -17.25 -5.92 -6.41
N GLY A 299 -17.71 -7.16 -6.28
CA GLY A 299 -17.46 -8.21 -7.28
C GLY A 299 -16.22 -9.06 -7.01
N VAL A 300 -15.54 -8.83 -5.88
CA VAL A 300 -14.26 -9.47 -5.51
C VAL A 300 -14.46 -10.17 -4.17
N TYR A 301 -14.03 -11.43 -4.06
CA TYR A 301 -13.91 -12.09 -2.75
C TYR A 301 -12.75 -11.42 -2.01
N ALA A 302 -13.06 -10.75 -0.90
CA ALA A 302 -12.09 -9.97 -0.14
C ALA A 302 -12.57 -9.84 1.31
N ASP A 303 -11.62 -9.86 2.23
CA ASP A 303 -11.88 -9.71 3.65
C ASP A 303 -12.28 -8.27 3.97
N LEU A 304 -13.10 -8.13 5.02
CA LEU A 304 -13.53 -6.80 5.41
C LEU A 304 -12.37 -6.03 6.07
N ALA A 305 -11.72 -6.65 7.03
CA ALA A 305 -10.52 -6.14 7.68
C ALA A 305 -9.41 -7.21 7.63
N PRO A 306 -8.15 -6.84 7.93
CA PRO A 306 -7.04 -7.79 7.95
C PRO A 306 -7.38 -9.09 8.70
N ASP A 307 -7.09 -10.25 8.12
CA ASP A 307 -7.09 -11.50 8.88
C ASP A 307 -6.20 -11.36 10.13
N LEU A 308 -6.55 -11.98 11.26
CA LEU A 308 -5.80 -11.91 12.51
C LEU A 308 -5.33 -13.27 13.02
N THR A 309 -5.54 -14.35 12.27
CA THR A 309 -5.22 -15.74 12.65
C THR A 309 -3.79 -15.89 13.20
N HIS A 310 -2.81 -15.29 12.51
CA HIS A 310 -1.40 -15.35 12.86
C HIS A 310 -0.84 -13.97 13.21
N PHE A 311 -1.62 -13.16 13.94
CA PHE A 311 -1.22 -11.79 14.24
C PHE A 311 0.07 -11.70 15.07
N GLY A 312 0.30 -12.65 15.98
CA GLY A 312 1.47 -12.72 16.85
C GLY A 312 2.79 -12.88 16.08
N GLU A 313 2.75 -13.53 14.91
CA GLU A 313 3.91 -13.77 14.05
C GLU A 313 4.31 -12.61 13.15
N ARG A 314 3.43 -11.60 13.01
CA ARG A 314 3.67 -10.48 12.10
C ARG A 314 4.89 -9.69 12.50
N SER A 315 5.69 -9.30 11.51
CA SER A 315 6.80 -8.35 11.73
C SER A 315 6.32 -6.91 11.91
N THR A 316 5.09 -6.61 11.49
CA THR A 316 4.48 -5.28 11.58
C THR A 316 2.96 -5.31 11.77
N PHE A 317 2.42 -4.23 12.29
CA PHE A 317 0.98 -3.96 12.27
C PHE A 317 0.68 -2.52 11.83
N GLY A 318 -0.61 -2.23 11.64
CA GLY A 318 -1.07 -0.93 11.15
C GLY A 318 -0.74 -0.67 9.67
N SER A 319 -0.54 -1.70 8.84
CA SER A 319 -0.03 -1.59 7.46
C SER A 319 1.42 -1.06 7.43
N GLY A 320 2.31 -1.71 8.18
CA GLY A 320 3.74 -1.38 8.19
C GLY A 320 4.09 -0.06 8.88
N THR A 321 3.23 0.43 9.78
CA THR A 321 3.49 1.66 10.57
C THR A 321 4.35 1.35 11.78
N PHE A 322 4.11 0.23 12.46
CA PHE A 322 4.85 -0.19 13.64
C PHE A 322 5.51 -1.54 13.37
N ASP A 323 6.78 -1.65 13.79
CA ASP A 323 7.48 -2.93 13.84
C ASP A 323 7.14 -3.67 15.15
N THR A 324 7.20 -5.00 15.11
CA THR A 324 7.20 -5.88 16.30
C THR A 324 8.64 -6.30 16.59
N PRO A 325 9.05 -6.47 17.87
CA PRO A 325 8.61 -7.63 18.65
C PRO A 325 7.89 -7.25 19.94
N TRP A 326 6.80 -7.95 20.24
CA TRP A 326 5.91 -7.74 21.38
C TRP A 326 6.60 -7.61 22.75
N ALA A 327 7.82 -8.15 22.89
CA ALA A 327 8.58 -8.19 24.14
C ALA A 327 9.24 -6.85 24.58
N ASP A 328 9.28 -5.81 23.75
CA ASP A 328 10.04 -4.59 24.06
C ASP A 328 9.24 -3.46 24.78
N GLY A 329 7.96 -3.71 25.10
CA GLY A 329 7.05 -2.80 25.80
C GLY A 329 6.61 -1.58 24.98
N ALA A 330 7.48 -1.07 24.09
CA ALA A 330 7.13 -0.03 23.13
C ALA A 330 6.12 -0.56 22.08
N THR A 331 6.29 -1.81 21.64
CA THR A 331 5.34 -2.47 20.72
C THR A 331 3.97 -2.64 21.37
N GLU A 332 3.93 -3.06 22.65
CA GLU A 332 2.68 -3.18 23.42
C GLU A 332 1.98 -1.82 23.56
N ASP A 333 2.72 -0.76 23.89
CA ASP A 333 2.19 0.61 23.97
C ASP A 333 1.60 1.09 22.63
N HIS A 334 2.27 0.78 21.51
CA HIS A 334 1.75 1.10 20.17
C HIS A 334 0.50 0.29 19.83
N LEU A 335 0.42 -0.99 20.21
CA LEU A 335 -0.77 -1.81 20.00
C LEU A 335 -1.93 -1.33 20.87
N ARG A 336 -1.67 -0.97 22.13
CA ARG A 336 -2.66 -0.33 23.00
C ARG A 336 -3.17 0.97 22.39
N GLN A 337 -2.29 1.83 21.89
CA GLN A 337 -2.69 3.07 21.20
C GLN A 337 -3.49 2.76 19.93
N TRP A 338 -3.11 1.73 19.19
CA TRP A 338 -3.82 1.29 17.99
C TRP A 338 -5.21 0.78 18.31
N LEU A 339 -5.40 -0.05 19.35
CA LEU A 339 -6.72 -0.56 19.75
C LEU A 339 -7.62 0.54 20.35
N ASP A 340 -7.03 1.50 21.06
CA ASP A 340 -7.75 2.63 21.69
C ASP A 340 -8.22 3.67 20.66
N ASN A 341 -7.31 4.13 19.80
CA ASN A 341 -7.62 5.17 18.81
C ASN A 341 -6.78 5.04 17.53
N PRO A 342 -7.14 4.13 16.62
CA PRO A 342 -6.44 3.94 15.35
C PRO A 342 -6.39 5.22 14.49
N ALA A 343 -7.45 6.04 14.56
CA ALA A 343 -7.57 7.28 13.79
C ALA A 343 -6.54 8.35 14.20
N SER A 344 -6.01 8.27 15.42
CA SER A 344 -4.92 9.14 15.90
C SER A 344 -3.58 8.82 15.24
N ILE A 345 -3.40 7.59 14.78
CA ILE A 345 -2.17 7.10 14.15
C ILE A 345 -2.29 7.20 12.64
N LYS A 346 -3.34 6.62 12.08
CA LYS A 346 -3.64 6.66 10.65
C LYS A 346 -4.86 7.54 10.46
N PRO A 347 -4.72 8.72 9.83
CA PRO A 347 -5.87 9.61 9.66
C PRO A 347 -6.93 8.94 8.77
N MET A 348 -8.06 8.60 9.38
CA MET A 348 -9.22 8.03 8.70
C MET A 348 -10.40 8.99 8.77
N SER A 349 -11.44 8.73 7.99
CA SER A 349 -12.71 9.47 8.06
C SER A 349 -13.77 8.53 8.65
N PRO A 350 -13.76 8.26 9.96
CA PRO A 350 -14.68 7.30 10.59
C PRO A 350 -16.15 7.63 10.38
N GLU A 351 -16.45 8.91 10.14
CA GLU A 351 -17.79 9.44 9.84
C GLU A 351 -18.34 9.00 8.48
N ARG A 352 -17.48 8.40 7.63
CA ARG A 352 -17.85 7.81 6.34
C ARG A 352 -17.83 6.28 6.37
N ASN A 353 -17.74 5.70 7.56
CA ASN A 353 -17.82 4.26 7.76
C ASN A 353 -19.16 3.73 7.31
N VAL A 354 -19.12 2.97 6.23
CA VAL A 354 -20.23 2.11 5.86
C VAL A 354 -19.69 0.69 5.98
N ILE A 355 -20.00 0.04 7.11
CA ILE A 355 -19.76 -1.39 7.30
C ILE A 355 -20.53 -2.08 6.16
N PRO A 356 -19.88 -2.71 5.18
CA PRO A 356 -20.59 -3.47 4.16
C PRO A 356 -21.35 -4.61 4.84
N PRO A 357 -22.53 -4.96 4.33
CA PRO A 357 -23.21 -6.14 4.82
C PRO A 357 -22.30 -7.35 4.64
N ILE A 358 -22.19 -8.13 5.71
CA ILE A 358 -21.65 -9.48 5.74
C ILE A 358 -22.30 -10.23 4.55
N GLY A 359 -21.47 -10.76 3.64
CA GLY A 359 -21.96 -11.56 2.52
C GLY A 359 -22.60 -12.86 3.01
N CYS A 360 -23.43 -13.49 2.18
CA CYS A 360 -24.03 -14.79 2.49
C CYS A 360 -22.88 -15.82 2.80
N VAL A 361 -22.89 -16.43 4.00
CA VAL A 361 -22.18 -17.66 4.51
C VAL A 361 -21.01 -17.44 5.53
N PRO A 362 -20.91 -18.19 6.68
CA PRO A 362 -21.92 -18.89 7.47
C PRO A 362 -21.92 -18.51 8.98
N GLU A 363 -23.09 -18.16 9.51
CA GLU A 363 -23.75 -18.76 10.68
C GLU A 363 -24.96 -17.87 10.96
N GLN A 364 -26.16 -18.43 10.87
CA GLN A 364 -27.42 -17.70 10.97
C GLN A 364 -27.47 -16.82 12.24
N GLU A 365 -26.89 -17.32 13.34
CA GLU A 365 -26.78 -16.63 14.63
C GLU A 365 -25.81 -15.42 14.62
N ARG A 366 -24.72 -15.47 13.83
CA ARG A 366 -23.74 -14.36 13.72
C ARG A 366 -24.27 -13.22 12.87
N VAL A 367 -25.02 -13.54 11.82
CA VAL A 367 -25.66 -12.55 10.95
C VAL A 367 -26.81 -11.87 11.68
N ASP A 368 -27.60 -12.64 12.45
CA ASP A 368 -28.68 -12.10 13.28
C ASP A 368 -28.13 -11.17 14.38
N LEU A 369 -27.01 -11.52 15.04
CA LEU A 369 -26.32 -10.66 16.01
C LEU A 369 -25.75 -9.37 15.39
N ALA A 370 -25.14 -9.46 14.21
CA ALA A 370 -24.61 -8.30 13.50
C ALA A 370 -25.74 -7.36 13.03
N LEU A 371 -26.87 -7.94 12.64
CA LEU A 371 -28.07 -7.21 12.22
C LEU A 371 -28.79 -6.56 13.42
N GLU A 372 -28.94 -7.26 14.54
CA GLU A 372 -29.47 -6.70 15.79
C GLU A 372 -28.59 -5.54 16.28
N ALA A 373 -27.26 -5.71 16.29
CA ALA A 373 -26.33 -4.64 16.66
C ALA A 373 -26.38 -3.44 15.70
N ALA A 374 -26.57 -3.68 14.40
CA ALA A 374 -26.75 -2.61 13.41
C ALA A 374 -28.09 -1.88 13.60
N ILE A 375 -29.17 -2.61 13.89
CA ILE A 375 -30.50 -2.05 14.16
C ILE A 375 -30.48 -1.23 15.46
N GLU A 376 -29.92 -1.76 16.56
CA GLU A 376 -29.79 -1.03 17.83
C GLU A 376 -28.98 0.26 17.68
N ARG A 377 -27.86 0.23 16.95
CA ARG A 377 -27.05 1.42 16.67
C ARG A 377 -27.79 2.45 15.81
N THR A 378 -28.69 2.02 14.92
CA THR A 378 -29.53 2.92 14.12
C THR A 378 -30.66 3.54 14.96
N VAL A 379 -31.07 2.89 16.04
CA VAL A 379 -32.09 3.36 16.98
C VAL A 379 -31.51 4.32 18.04
N GLU A 380 -30.25 4.11 18.47
CA GLU A 380 -29.64 4.90 19.55
C GLU A 380 -28.58 5.94 19.10
N GLY A 381 -28.05 5.86 17.88
CA GLY A 381 -27.01 6.76 17.36
C GLY A 381 -27.48 7.68 16.23
N GLU A 382 -27.32 9.00 16.44
CA GLU A 382 -27.50 10.12 15.52
C GLU A 382 -27.74 9.81 14.01
N GLY A 383 -29.00 9.89 13.54
CA GLY A 383 -29.25 10.46 12.20
C GLY A 383 -30.24 9.84 11.22
N LYS A 384 -31.07 8.82 11.54
CA LYS A 384 -32.32 8.52 10.78
C LYS A 384 -33.14 7.42 11.46
N ILE A 385 -34.32 7.76 11.97
CA ILE A 385 -35.29 6.77 12.46
C ILE A 385 -35.99 6.14 11.24
N LEU A 386 -35.75 4.85 10.99
CA LEU A 386 -36.46 4.09 9.96
C LEU A 386 -37.91 3.81 10.42
N SER A 387 -38.88 3.82 9.50
CA SER A 387 -40.27 3.45 9.83
C SER A 387 -40.41 1.94 10.06
N GLU A 388 -41.36 1.52 10.91
CA GLU A 388 -41.70 0.10 11.13
C GLU A 388 -41.96 -0.65 9.81
N GLU A 389 -42.60 -0.01 8.84
CA GLU A 389 -42.85 -0.56 7.49
C GLU A 389 -41.54 -0.86 6.74
N THR A 390 -40.52 -0.03 6.92
CA THR A 390 -39.20 -0.22 6.30
C THR A 390 -38.46 -1.38 6.96
N LEU A 391 -38.51 -1.47 8.28
CA LEU A 391 -37.92 -2.58 9.04
C LEU A 391 -38.55 -3.92 8.63
N GLN A 392 -39.87 -3.97 8.53
CA GLN A 392 -40.57 -5.19 8.12
C GLN A 392 -40.28 -5.61 6.67
N THR A 393 -40.03 -4.63 5.78
CA THR A 393 -39.63 -4.91 4.40
C THR A 393 -38.19 -5.45 4.33
N VAL A 394 -37.30 -4.93 5.17
CA VAL A 394 -35.90 -5.40 5.29
C VAL A 394 -35.86 -6.82 5.84
N GLU A 395 -36.63 -7.12 6.89
CA GLU A 395 -36.78 -8.48 7.44
C GLU A 395 -37.24 -9.48 6.36
N THR A 396 -38.22 -9.09 5.55
CA THR A 396 -38.75 -9.96 4.46
C THR A 396 -37.69 -10.24 3.39
N LEU A 397 -36.95 -9.22 2.96
CA LEU A 397 -35.88 -9.39 1.96
C LEU A 397 -34.73 -10.25 2.48
N TYR A 398 -34.51 -10.26 3.79
CA TYR A 398 -33.53 -11.12 4.43
C TYR A 398 -34.00 -12.59 4.47
N GLU A 399 -35.26 -12.85 4.82
CA GLU A 399 -35.83 -14.20 4.72
C GLU A 399 -35.77 -14.75 3.28
N ASP A 400 -36.02 -13.89 2.29
CA ASP A 400 -35.88 -14.24 0.87
C ASP A 400 -34.43 -14.59 0.51
N ALA A 401 -33.45 -13.82 1.01
CA ALA A 401 -32.02 -14.09 0.79
C ALA A 401 -31.59 -15.46 1.33
N LEU A 402 -32.00 -15.79 2.57
CA LEU A 402 -31.75 -17.10 3.18
C LEU A 402 -32.40 -18.24 2.37
N ALA A 403 -33.60 -18.01 1.84
CA ALA A 403 -34.28 -18.98 0.99
C ALA A 403 -33.52 -19.19 -0.34
N PHE A 404 -32.98 -18.13 -0.95
CA PHE A 404 -32.17 -18.24 -2.17
C PHE A 404 -30.83 -18.96 -1.93
N GLU A 405 -30.20 -18.71 -0.78
CA GLU A 405 -28.98 -19.41 -0.36
C GLU A 405 -29.23 -20.92 -0.20
N ALA A 406 -30.30 -21.31 0.48
CA ALA A 406 -30.70 -22.71 0.64
C ALA A 406 -30.96 -23.41 -0.71
N LEU A 407 -31.29 -22.65 -1.75
CA LEU A 407 -31.51 -23.13 -3.11
C LEU A 407 -30.25 -23.07 -3.99
N GLY A 408 -29.14 -22.53 -3.49
CA GLY A 408 -27.89 -22.33 -4.24
C GLY A 408 -27.95 -21.22 -5.29
N ASP A 409 -28.96 -20.34 -5.24
CA ASP A 409 -29.12 -19.21 -6.16
C ASP A 409 -28.43 -17.96 -5.59
N GLN A 410 -27.11 -17.91 -5.75
CA GLN A 410 -26.30 -16.82 -5.20
C GLN A 410 -26.63 -15.46 -5.80
N GLU A 411 -27.00 -15.39 -7.07
CA GLU A 411 -27.35 -14.13 -7.74
C GLU A 411 -28.65 -13.55 -7.15
N ALA A 412 -29.61 -14.41 -6.80
CA ALA A 412 -30.83 -14.00 -6.12
C ALA A 412 -30.59 -13.63 -4.63
N CYS A 413 -29.71 -14.34 -3.91
CA CYS A 413 -29.29 -13.98 -2.53
C CYS A 413 -28.78 -12.54 -2.50
N VAL A 414 -27.81 -12.25 -3.38
CA VAL A 414 -27.16 -10.93 -3.45
C VAL A 414 -28.15 -9.83 -3.78
N ARG A 415 -29.05 -10.05 -4.75
CA ARG A 415 -30.05 -9.04 -5.14
C ARG A 415 -31.02 -8.69 -4.02
N ALA A 416 -31.50 -9.68 -3.26
CA ALA A 416 -32.41 -9.45 -2.15
C ALA A 416 -31.75 -8.62 -1.03
N LEU A 417 -30.48 -8.91 -0.72
CA LEU A 417 -29.69 -8.15 0.25
C LEU A 417 -29.38 -6.72 -0.23
N GLU A 418 -29.13 -6.52 -1.54
CA GLU A 418 -28.94 -5.19 -2.12
C GLU A 418 -30.21 -4.31 -2.04
N GLU A 419 -31.38 -4.90 -2.21
CA GLU A 419 -32.67 -4.20 -2.06
C GLU A 419 -32.94 -3.83 -0.60
N ALA A 420 -32.67 -4.73 0.34
CA ALA A 420 -32.80 -4.47 1.78
C ALA A 420 -31.88 -3.31 2.19
N ARG A 421 -30.66 -3.30 1.66
CA ARG A 421 -29.64 -2.27 1.85
C ARG A 421 -30.11 -0.88 1.40
N GLN A 422 -30.74 -0.77 0.22
CA GLN A 422 -31.26 0.52 -0.26
C GLN A 422 -32.33 1.10 0.68
N LEU A 423 -33.15 0.24 1.28
CA LEU A 423 -34.23 0.62 2.20
C LEU A 423 -33.73 1.12 3.55
N LEU A 424 -32.63 0.57 4.05
CA LEU A 424 -31.95 1.06 5.27
C LEU A 424 -31.29 2.44 5.08
N GLY A 425 -31.42 3.07 3.90
CA GLY A 425 -30.81 4.36 3.59
C GLY A 425 -29.33 4.27 3.26
N TYR A 426 -28.84 3.05 3.01
CA TYR A 426 -27.49 2.79 2.56
C TYR A 426 -27.37 3.21 1.09
N ILE A 427 -26.89 4.43 0.87
CA ILE A 427 -26.60 4.92 -0.48
C ILE A 427 -25.44 4.09 -1.03
N PRO A 428 -25.47 3.63 -2.29
CA PRO A 428 -24.34 3.02 -2.95
C PRO A 428 -23.32 4.11 -3.29
N ASP A 429 -22.78 4.80 -2.28
CA ASP A 429 -21.53 5.50 -2.47
C ASP A 429 -20.45 4.42 -2.32
N ARG A 430 -19.82 4.13 -3.45
CA ARG A 430 -18.93 3.00 -3.76
C ARG A 430 -17.59 3.08 -3.04
N THR A 431 -17.56 3.54 -1.80
CA THR A 431 -16.34 3.77 -1.04
C THR A 431 -16.48 3.03 0.27
N LEU A 432 -15.89 1.84 0.33
CA LEU A 432 -15.67 1.07 1.54
C LEU A 432 -14.66 1.86 2.40
N ILE A 433 -15.09 2.93 3.07
CA ILE A 433 -14.22 3.66 3.99
C ILE A 433 -14.34 2.92 5.32
N LEU A 434 -13.48 1.94 5.56
CA LEU A 434 -13.26 1.43 6.92
C LEU A 434 -12.35 2.41 7.64
N GLY A 435 -12.90 3.51 8.12
CA GLY A 435 -12.39 4.08 9.36
C GLY A 435 -12.62 3.07 10.48
N MET A 436 -11.67 2.94 11.39
CA MET A 436 -11.90 2.14 12.59
C MET A 436 -12.73 2.99 13.56
N PRO A 437 -13.94 2.56 13.95
CA PRO A 437 -14.70 3.26 14.99
C PRO A 437 -13.95 3.20 16.32
N ASP A 438 -14.19 4.16 17.21
CA ASP A 438 -13.83 4.00 18.62
C ASP A 438 -14.65 2.83 19.18
N PHE A 439 -13.96 1.77 19.58
CA PHE A 439 -14.60 0.55 20.06
C PHE A 439 -15.09 0.68 21.51
N GLY A 440 -14.74 1.78 22.21
CA GLY A 440 -15.13 2.02 23.59
C GLY A 440 -14.55 1.02 24.59
N LEU A 441 -13.47 0.32 24.20
CA LEU A 441 -12.84 -0.72 25.00
C LEU A 441 -12.19 -0.11 26.25
N ASP A 442 -12.43 -0.75 27.39
CA ASP A 442 -11.74 -0.37 28.62
C ASP A 442 -10.27 -0.87 28.63
N GLN A 443 -9.49 -0.39 29.60
CA GLN A 443 -8.07 -0.71 29.64
C GLN A 443 -7.79 -2.19 29.94
N ASN A 444 -8.69 -2.90 30.62
CA ASN A 444 -8.57 -4.34 30.88
C ASN A 444 -8.88 -5.13 29.62
N GLU A 445 -9.94 -4.77 28.89
CA GLU A 445 -10.29 -5.36 27.59
C GLU A 445 -9.14 -5.22 26.59
N ILE A 446 -8.52 -4.04 26.51
CA ILE A 446 -7.33 -3.83 25.66
C ILE A 446 -6.16 -4.73 26.09
N THR A 447 -5.85 -4.81 27.40
CA THR A 447 -4.78 -5.71 27.87
C THR A 447 -5.11 -7.18 27.57
N ALA A 448 -6.37 -7.57 27.67
CA ALA A 448 -6.80 -8.92 27.37
C ALA A 448 -6.65 -9.25 25.88
N LEU A 449 -7.06 -8.34 25.00
CA LEU A 449 -6.87 -8.46 23.54
C LEU A 449 -5.39 -8.55 23.15
N ILE A 450 -4.52 -7.73 23.75
CA ILE A 450 -3.07 -7.81 23.50
C ILE A 450 -2.56 -9.21 23.85
N ALA A 451 -2.91 -9.73 25.03
CA ALA A 451 -2.47 -11.06 25.46
C ALA A 451 -3.01 -12.20 24.57
N LEU A 452 -4.21 -12.04 23.98
CA LEU A 452 -4.72 -12.96 22.97
C LEU A 452 -3.89 -12.89 21.69
N LEU A 453 -3.75 -11.68 21.12
CA LEU A 453 -3.11 -11.44 19.84
C LEU A 453 -1.63 -11.82 19.83
N GLU A 454 -0.92 -11.64 20.94
CA GLU A 454 0.46 -12.11 21.12
C GLU A 454 0.57 -13.64 21.13
N GLY A 455 -0.48 -14.35 21.58
CA GLY A 455 -0.51 -15.81 21.66
C GLY A 455 -1.02 -16.49 20.39
N TRP A 456 -1.48 -15.73 19.40
CA TRP A 456 -1.87 -16.20 18.08
C TRP A 456 -0.66 -16.21 17.16
N GLU A 457 0.24 -17.16 17.47
CA GLU A 457 1.38 -17.54 16.64
C GLU A 457 0.90 -18.40 15.46
#